data_AF-R7TQN7-F1
#
_entry.id   AF-R7TQN7-F1
#
_cell.length_a   1.000
_cell.length_b   1.000
_cell.length_c   1.000
_cell.angle_alpha   90.00
_cell.angle_beta   90.00
_cell.angle_gamma   90.00
#
_symmetry.space_group_name_H-M   'P 1'
#
loop_
_entity.id
_entity.type
_entity.pdbx_description
1 polymer ?
#
loop_
_entity_poly.entity_id
_entity_poly.type
_entity_poly.pdbx_seq_one_letter_code
_entity_poly.pdbx_strand_id
1 'polypeptide(L)'
;LECCGGHSYVDFIESPYFNKTNPVPLSCCTLRTKDPLNPVPTNKAECFKSANEQDTKPNVYLHTTNCTGALENWLSSKTVILVSVAFAVAILQLLGIVFACCLRKEILGGEKF
;
A
#
# COMPACT_ATOMS: atom_id res chain seq x y z
N LEU A 1 5.21 -4.37 0.25
CA LEU A 1 5.43 -4.00 -1.17
C LEU A 1 6.91 -3.92 -1.48
N GLU A 2 7.79 -3.55 -0.53
CA GLU A 2 9.25 -3.68 -0.69
C GLU A 2 9.74 -3.03 -2.00
N CYS A 3 9.36 -1.77 -2.18
CA CYS A 3 9.52 -0.99 -3.40
C CYS A 3 10.18 0.36 -3.06
N CYS A 4 10.67 1.07 -4.07
CA CYS A 4 11.19 2.42 -3.93
C CYS A 4 10.81 3.32 -5.10
N GLY A 5 10.26 4.49 -4.78
CA GLY A 5 9.80 5.48 -5.76
C GLY A 5 8.50 5.08 -6.45
N GLY A 6 7.89 6.04 -7.14
CA GLY A 6 6.68 5.80 -7.91
C GLY A 6 6.99 4.88 -9.08
N HIS A 7 7.84 5.34 -9.99
CA HIS A 7 8.29 4.63 -11.19
C HIS A 7 9.70 4.05 -11.03
N SER A 8 10.55 4.67 -10.21
CA SER A 8 11.89 4.19 -9.90
C SER A 8 12.43 4.88 -8.64
N TYR A 9 13.44 4.30 -8.00
CA TYR A 9 14.19 4.99 -6.93
C TYR A 9 14.81 6.31 -7.42
N VAL A 10 15.01 6.45 -8.74
CA VAL A 10 15.50 7.66 -9.40
C VAL A 10 14.55 8.85 -9.25
N ASP A 11 13.26 8.61 -8.97
CA ASP A 11 12.28 9.67 -8.72
C ASP A 11 12.73 10.62 -7.57
N PHE A 12 13.47 10.09 -6.59
CA PHE A 12 14.03 10.90 -5.50
C PHE A 12 15.24 11.72 -5.93
N ILE A 13 16.03 11.22 -6.88
CA ILE A 13 17.21 11.88 -7.43
C ILE A 13 16.81 13.07 -8.30
N GLU A 14 15.74 12.91 -9.06
CA GLU A 14 15.17 13.96 -9.90
C GLU A 14 14.28 14.94 -9.11
N SER A 15 14.04 14.67 -7.82
CA SER A 15 13.21 15.53 -6.99
C SER A 15 13.92 16.83 -6.59
N PRO A 16 13.18 17.93 -6.37
CA PRO A 16 13.74 19.19 -5.84
C PRO A 16 14.37 19.06 -4.45
N TYR A 17 14.11 17.95 -3.75
CA TYR A 17 14.58 17.68 -2.40
C TYR A 17 15.78 16.72 -2.36
N PHE A 18 16.34 16.40 -3.53
CA PHE A 18 17.47 15.48 -3.62
C PHE A 18 18.67 15.96 -2.78
N ASN A 19 19.25 15.02 -2.04
CA ASN A 19 20.46 15.24 -1.26
C ASN A 19 21.39 14.03 -1.42
N LYS A 20 22.62 14.24 -1.89
CA LYS A 20 23.61 13.15 -2.06
C LYS A 20 23.89 12.36 -0.77
N THR A 21 23.77 12.97 0.40
CA THR A 21 23.96 12.30 1.69
C THR A 21 22.78 11.41 2.07
N ASN A 22 21.57 11.76 1.63
CA ASN A 22 20.34 11.02 1.86
C ASN A 22 19.55 10.94 0.53
N PRO A 23 20.03 10.15 -0.44
CA PRO A 23 19.51 10.17 -1.81
C PRO A 23 18.09 9.59 -1.91
N VAL A 24 17.71 8.74 -0.97
CA VAL A 24 16.40 8.09 -0.86
C VAL A 24 15.97 8.00 0.61
N PRO A 25 14.66 7.88 0.91
CA PRO A 25 14.17 7.58 2.25
C PRO A 25 14.69 6.24 2.79
N LEU A 26 14.82 6.09 4.11
CA LEU A 26 15.28 4.84 4.74
C LEU A 26 14.39 3.63 4.40
N SER A 27 13.10 3.85 4.15
CA SER A 27 12.15 2.82 3.73
C SER A 27 12.44 2.22 2.35
N CYS A 28 13.28 2.87 1.53
CA CYS A 28 13.76 2.29 0.28
C CYS A 28 14.87 1.26 0.48
N CYS A 29 15.50 1.23 1.65
CA CYS A 29 16.53 0.25 1.98
C CYS A 29 15.91 -1.01 2.55
N THR A 30 16.59 -2.15 2.39
CA THR A 30 16.17 -3.37 3.09
C THR A 30 16.37 -3.23 4.58
N LEU A 31 15.31 -3.47 5.35
CA LEU A 31 15.28 -3.23 6.78
C LEU A 31 15.55 -4.50 7.59
N ARG A 32 16.23 -4.35 8.73
CA ARG A 32 16.41 -5.43 9.72
C ARG A 32 15.13 -5.68 10.51
N THR A 33 14.36 -4.62 10.72
CA THR A 33 13.11 -4.60 11.46
C THR A 33 11.95 -4.25 10.52
N LYS A 34 10.77 -4.81 10.78
CA LYS A 34 9.54 -4.44 10.07
C LYS A 34 8.79 -3.30 10.75
N ASP A 35 9.46 -2.56 11.64
CA ASP A 35 8.87 -1.44 12.35
C ASP A 35 8.75 -0.23 11.39
N PRO A 36 7.54 0.20 11.03
CA PRO A 36 7.34 1.34 10.13
C PRO A 36 7.69 2.68 10.78
N LEU A 37 7.68 2.78 12.11
CA LEU A 37 7.97 4.00 12.85
C LEU A 37 9.48 4.18 13.09
N ASN A 38 10.21 3.07 13.19
CA ASN A 38 11.66 3.07 13.37
C ASN A 38 12.36 2.15 12.35
N PRO A 39 12.44 2.57 11.07
CA PRO A 39 13.08 1.77 10.04
C PRO A 39 14.60 1.73 10.26
N VAL A 40 15.12 0.52 10.50
CA VAL A 40 16.56 0.28 10.67
C VAL A 40 17.10 -0.46 9.44
N PRO A 41 17.85 0.22 8.55
CA PRO A 41 18.44 -0.44 7.39
C PRO A 41 19.44 -1.53 7.79
N THR A 42 19.49 -2.60 7.00
CA THR A 42 20.48 -3.68 7.15
C THR A 42 21.89 -3.16 6.90
N ASN A 43 22.06 -2.36 5.84
CA ASN A 43 23.29 -1.65 5.55
C ASN A 43 22.95 -0.30 4.92
N LYS A 44 22.98 0.77 5.73
CA LYS A 44 22.66 2.12 5.27
C LYS A 44 23.66 2.64 4.22
N ALA A 45 24.95 2.36 4.42
CA ALA A 45 26.01 2.86 3.55
C ALA A 45 25.89 2.27 2.14
N GLU A 46 25.70 0.95 2.04
CA GLU A 46 25.53 0.28 0.73
C GLU A 46 24.22 0.68 0.04
N CYS A 47 23.11 0.81 0.78
CA CYS A 47 21.85 1.28 0.21
C CYS A 47 22.00 2.68 -0.42
N PHE A 48 22.58 3.63 0.31
CA PHE A 48 22.75 5.01 -0.16
C PHE A 48 23.78 5.11 -1.27
N LYS A 49 24.82 4.27 -1.25
CA LYS A 49 25.78 4.17 -2.34
C LYS A 49 25.09 3.76 -3.64
N SER A 50 24.31 2.67 -3.62
CA SER A 50 23.60 2.22 -4.82
C SER A 50 22.54 3.19 -5.33
N ALA A 51 21.87 3.91 -4.42
CA ALA A 51 20.95 4.96 -4.82
C ALA A 51 21.66 6.12 -5.53
N ASN A 52 22.86 6.52 -5.09
CA ASN A 52 23.63 7.60 -5.71
C ASN A 52 24.33 7.20 -7.01
N GLU A 53 24.91 6.01 -7.06
CA GLU A 53 25.72 5.55 -8.20
C GLU A 53 24.84 5.14 -9.39
N GLN A 54 23.51 5.14 -9.22
CA GLN A 54 22.55 4.61 -10.19
C GLN A 54 23.02 3.24 -10.72
N ASP A 55 23.73 2.49 -9.85
CA ASP A 55 24.49 1.32 -10.26
C ASP A 55 23.43 0.27 -10.66
N THR A 56 23.49 -0.16 -11.91
CA THR A 56 22.52 -1.09 -12.51
C THR A 56 22.67 -2.50 -11.94
N LYS A 57 23.59 -2.70 -11.00
CA LYS A 57 23.79 -3.96 -10.31
C LYS A 57 22.66 -4.20 -9.33
N PRO A 58 22.13 -5.44 -9.26
CA PRO A 58 21.17 -5.81 -8.24
C PRO A 58 21.83 -5.66 -6.86
N ASN A 59 21.45 -4.62 -6.12
CA ASN A 59 21.87 -4.45 -4.74
C ASN A 59 20.78 -5.02 -3.80
N VAL A 60 21.16 -6.00 -2.98
CA VAL A 60 20.34 -6.61 -1.93
C VAL A 60 19.92 -5.60 -0.84
N TYR A 61 20.53 -4.42 -0.79
CA TYR A 61 20.28 -3.38 0.21
C TYR A 61 19.31 -2.28 -0.24
N LEU A 62 18.93 -2.22 -1.52
CA LEU A 62 18.03 -1.21 -2.07
C LEU A 62 16.88 -1.88 -2.82
N HIS A 63 15.64 -1.46 -2.51
CA HIS A 63 14.49 -1.88 -3.29
C HIS A 63 14.49 -1.18 -4.65
N THR A 64 14.66 -1.93 -5.74
CA THR A 64 14.64 -1.39 -7.11
C THR A 64 13.28 -1.54 -7.79
N THR A 65 12.37 -2.30 -7.19
CA THR A 65 10.99 -2.43 -7.68
C THR A 65 10.25 -1.11 -7.52
N ASN A 66 9.55 -0.68 -8.57
CA ASN A 66 8.70 0.50 -8.53
C ASN A 66 7.43 0.27 -7.72
N CYS A 67 6.97 1.29 -6.99
CA CYS A 67 5.84 1.13 -6.10
C CYS A 67 4.50 1.12 -6.83
N THR A 68 4.35 1.84 -7.95
CA THR A 68 3.09 1.84 -8.72
C THR A 68 2.80 0.47 -9.31
N GLY A 69 3.76 -0.12 -10.02
CA GLY A 69 3.62 -1.47 -10.59
C GLY A 69 3.55 -2.56 -9.53
N ALA A 70 4.28 -2.44 -8.41
CA ALA A 70 4.14 -3.38 -7.29
C ALA A 70 2.72 -3.34 -6.68
N LEU A 71 2.15 -2.14 -6.54
CA LEU A 71 0.78 -1.95 -6.05
C LEU A 71 -0.22 -2.54 -7.05
N GLU A 72 -0.12 -2.21 -8.34
CA GLU A 72 -0.99 -2.75 -9.39
C GLU A 72 -0.94 -4.27 -9.46
N ASN A 73 0.24 -4.87 -9.36
CA ASN A 73 0.42 -6.32 -9.31
C ASN A 73 -0.21 -6.93 -8.06
N TRP A 74 -0.05 -6.28 -6.90
CA TRP A 74 -0.70 -6.73 -5.67
C TRP A 74 -2.22 -6.68 -5.79
N LEU A 75 -2.80 -5.57 -6.28
CA LEU A 75 -4.24 -5.45 -6.53
C LEU A 75 -4.70 -6.55 -7.48
N SER A 76 -4.04 -6.69 -8.63
CA SER A 76 -4.37 -7.69 -9.65
C SER A 76 -4.37 -9.10 -9.06
N SER A 77 -3.36 -9.44 -8.26
CA SER A 77 -3.23 -10.76 -7.60
C SER A 77 -4.30 -11.04 -6.54
N LYS A 78 -4.94 -10.01 -5.98
CA LYS A 78 -5.96 -10.11 -4.92
C LYS A 78 -7.36 -9.69 -5.37
N THR A 79 -7.55 -9.37 -6.65
CA THR A 79 -8.83 -8.87 -7.20
C THR A 79 -10.01 -9.75 -6.84
N VAL A 80 -9.87 -11.07 -6.95
CA VAL A 80 -10.96 -12.02 -6.64
C VAL A 80 -11.41 -11.92 -5.17
N ILE A 81 -10.46 -11.78 -4.25
CA ILE A 81 -10.74 -11.61 -2.82
C ILE A 81 -11.42 -10.25 -2.58
N LEU A 82 -10.91 -9.18 -3.19
CA LEU A 82 -11.48 -7.85 -3.02
C LEU A 82 -12.91 -7.74 -3.54
N VAL A 83 -13.17 -8.26 -4.75
CA VAL A 83 -14.49 -8.25 -5.38
C VAL A 83 -15.49 -9.08 -4.58
N SER A 84 -15.09 -10.27 -4.12
CA SER A 84 -15.98 -11.13 -3.33
C SER A 84 -16.36 -10.50 -1.99
N VAL A 85 -15.42 -9.90 -1.26
CA VAL A 85 -15.72 -9.17 -0.02
C VAL A 85 -16.65 -7.99 -0.29
N ALA A 86 -16.39 -7.20 -1.32
CA ALA A 86 -17.25 -6.07 -1.70
C ALA A 86 -18.68 -6.52 -2.01
N PHE A 87 -18.84 -7.63 -2.75
CA PHE A 87 -20.14 -8.19 -3.08
C PHE A 87 -20.88 -8.72 -1.84
N ALA A 88 -20.19 -9.40 -0.93
CA ALA A 88 -20.78 -9.86 0.32
C ALA A 88 -21.28 -8.70 1.18
N VAL A 89 -20.49 -7.63 1.29
CA VAL A 89 -20.89 -6.40 2.00
C VAL A 89 -22.12 -5.77 1.34
N ALA A 90 -22.17 -5.70 0.01
CA ALA A 90 -23.34 -5.15 -0.71
C ALA A 90 -24.62 -5.95 -0.43
N ILE A 91 -24.54 -7.30 -0.38
CA ILE A 91 -25.69 -8.14 -0.01
C ILE A 91 -26.13 -7.85 1.42
N LEU A 92 -25.21 -7.79 2.38
CA LEU A 92 -25.53 -7.48 3.77
C LEU A 92 -26.20 -6.11 3.92
N GLN A 93 -25.74 -5.11 3.15
CA GLN A 93 -26.35 -3.79 3.12
C GLN A 93 -27.80 -3.84 2.59
N LEU A 94 -28.05 -4.58 1.49
CA LEU A 94 -29.40 -4.75 0.94
C LEU A 94 -30.33 -5.45 1.93
N LEU A 95 -29.86 -6.51 2.59
CA LEU A 95 -30.63 -7.20 3.64
C LEU A 95 -30.95 -6.25 4.80
N GLY A 96 -29.99 -5.43 5.23
CA GLY A 96 -30.20 -4.41 6.26
C GLY A 96 -31.30 -3.42 5.90
N ILE A 97 -31.31 -2.94 4.65
CA ILE A 97 -32.36 -2.04 4.15
C ILE A 97 -33.73 -2.73 4.17
N VAL A 98 -33.81 -3.97 3.69
CA VAL A 98 -35.07 -4.74 3.67
C VAL A 98 -35.59 -4.95 5.09
N PHE A 99 -34.73 -5.40 6.03
CA PHE A 99 -35.14 -5.61 7.41
C PHE A 99 -35.56 -4.33 8.11
N ALA A 100 -34.87 -3.21 7.89
CA ALA A 100 -35.29 -1.91 8.41
C ALA A 100 -36.67 -1.49 7.87
N CYS A 101 -36.92 -1.72 6.57
CA CYS A 101 -38.23 -1.45 5.98
C CYS A 101 -39.34 -2.34 6.56
N CYS A 102 -39.07 -3.64 6.75
CA CYS A 102 -40.02 -4.57 7.36
C CYS A 102 -40.32 -4.18 8.82
N LEU A 103 -39.29 -3.88 9.61
CA LEU A 103 -39.46 -3.46 11.00
C LEU A 103 -40.29 -2.18 11.12
N ARG A 104 -40.02 -1.17 10.27
CA ARG A 104 -40.81 0.07 10.22
C ARG A 104 -42.29 -0.22 9.95
N LYS A 105 -42.59 -1.11 9.01
CA LYS A 105 -43.99 -1.46 8.66
C LYS A 105 -44.72 -2.08 9.85
N GLU A 106 -44.08 -2.96 10.60
CA GLU A 106 -44.68 -3.56 11.80
C GLU A 106 -44.93 -2.53 12.90
N ILE A 107 -43.94 -1.65 13.17
CA ILE A 107 -44.08 -0.60 14.19
C ILE A 107 -45.22 0.37 13.85
N LEU A 108 -45.29 0.84 12.59
CA LEU A 108 -46.31 1.80 12.16
C LEU A 108 -47.65 1.15 11.79
N GLY A 109 -47.66 -0.15 11.50
CA GLY A 109 -48.86 -0.92 11.20
C GLY A 109 -49.62 -1.39 12.45
N GLY A 110 -48.93 -1.47 13.59
CA GLY A 110 -49.51 -1.79 14.90
C GLY A 110 -50.32 -0.67 15.55
N GLU A 111 -50.23 0.58 15.07
CA GLU A 111 -51.07 1.72 15.53
C GLU A 111 -52.39 1.83 14.76
N LYS A 112 -53.11 0.70 14.61
CA LYS A 112 -54.53 0.72 14.22
C LYS A 112 -55.35 0.14 15.37
N PHE A 113 -55.67 1.01 16.33
CA PHE A 113 -56.75 0.80 17.30
C PHE A 113 -57.88 1.79 17.00
#